data_AF-A0A2S7XPM9-F1
#
_entry.id   AF-A0A2S7XPM9-F1
#
_cell.length_a   1.000
_cell.length_b   1.000
_cell.length_c   1.000
_cell.angle_alpha   90.00
_cell.angle_beta   90.00
_cell.angle_gamma   90.00
#
_symmetry.space_group_name_H-M   'P 1'
#
loop_
_entity.id
_entity.type
_entity.pdbx_description
1 polymer ?
#
loop_
_entity_poly.entity_id
_entity_poly.type
_entity_poly.pdbx_seq_one_letter_code
_entity_poly.pdbx_strand_id
1 'polypeptide(L)'
;MILARYLAVAPAALNFIYGINGKPALADAALEFNLTTSGELALVAISTTAVGVDCEMLRPQRRWLAIAQRMFAPQPSRHWKRLRKPSGWRCFIRRGRRWRRR
;
A
#
# COMPACT_ATOMS: atom_id res chain seq x y z
N MET A 1 2.10 -19.43 -11.55
CA MET A 1 2.00 -18.92 -10.16
C MET A 1 3.28 -18.17 -9.80
N ILE A 2 3.22 -16.93 -9.26
CA ILE A 2 4.38 -16.04 -9.16
C ILE A 2 5.37 -16.48 -8.08
N LEU A 3 4.92 -16.63 -6.82
CA LEU A 3 5.81 -16.96 -5.69
C LEU A 3 6.50 -18.32 -5.86
N ALA A 4 5.77 -19.31 -6.37
CA ALA A 4 6.30 -20.64 -6.68
C ALA A 4 7.50 -20.60 -7.64
N ARG A 5 7.50 -19.66 -8.61
CA ARG A 5 8.64 -19.47 -9.53
C ARG A 5 9.87 -18.89 -8.83
N TYR A 6 9.69 -17.99 -7.87
CA TYR A 6 10.80 -17.43 -7.08
C TYR A 6 11.44 -18.46 -6.15
N LEU A 7 10.66 -19.46 -5.73
CA LEU A 7 11.11 -20.52 -4.82
C LEU A 7 11.48 -21.83 -5.54
N ALA A 8 11.30 -21.90 -6.85
CA ALA A 8 11.48 -23.12 -7.64
C ALA A 8 10.69 -24.35 -7.11
N VAL A 9 9.48 -24.12 -6.59
CA VAL A 9 8.59 -25.18 -6.08
C VAL A 9 7.29 -25.26 -6.88
N ALA A 10 6.54 -26.35 -6.69
CA ALA A 10 5.19 -26.44 -7.23
C ALA A 10 4.25 -25.44 -6.54
N PRO A 11 3.27 -24.85 -7.26
CA PRO A 11 2.22 -24.00 -6.70
C PRO A 11 1.54 -24.54 -5.44
N ALA A 12 1.21 -25.83 -5.45
CA ALA A 12 0.52 -26.51 -4.34
C ALA A 12 1.41 -26.74 -3.12
N ALA A 13 2.74 -26.59 -3.26
CA ALA A 13 3.69 -26.72 -2.16
C ALA A 13 3.87 -25.40 -1.37
N LEU A 14 3.24 -24.30 -1.81
CA LEU A 14 3.31 -23.05 -1.06
C LEU A 14 2.45 -23.11 0.19
N ASN A 15 3.08 -22.90 1.34
CA ASN A 15 2.42 -22.86 2.63
C ASN A 15 2.25 -21.41 3.11
N PHE A 16 1.01 -20.93 3.12
CA PHE A 16 0.67 -19.56 3.54
C PHE A 16 0.26 -19.53 5.01
N ILE A 17 0.81 -18.56 5.73
CA ILE A 17 0.41 -18.21 7.09
C ILE A 17 -0.10 -16.78 7.14
N TYR A 18 -0.92 -16.46 8.14
CA TYR A 18 -1.53 -15.15 8.30
C TYR A 18 -1.15 -14.55 9.64
N GLY A 19 -0.52 -13.37 9.60
CA GLY A 19 -0.18 -12.62 10.81
C GLY A 19 -1.40 -11.96 11.47
N ILE A 20 -1.16 -11.25 12.58
CA ILE A 20 -2.22 -10.68 13.44
C ILE A 20 -3.21 -9.73 12.73
N ASN A 21 -2.79 -9.13 11.62
CA ASN A 21 -3.63 -8.22 10.81
C ASN A 21 -4.13 -8.88 9.52
N GLY A 22 -4.09 -10.21 9.43
CA GLY A 22 -4.45 -10.96 8.22
C GLY A 22 -3.44 -10.80 7.08
N LYS A 23 -2.23 -10.27 7.34
CA LYS A 23 -1.18 -10.17 6.31
C LYS A 23 -0.68 -11.57 5.99
N PRO A 24 -0.77 -12.03 4.72
CA PRO A 24 -0.24 -13.31 4.32
C PRO A 24 1.30 -13.28 4.28
N ALA A 25 1.93 -14.38 4.67
CA ALA A 25 3.35 -14.65 4.58
C ALA A 25 3.58 -16.12 4.19
N LEU A 26 4.81 -16.48 3.84
CA LEU A 26 5.20 -17.87 3.56
C LEU A 26 5.85 -18.46 4.81
N ALA A 27 5.39 -19.63 5.26
CA ALA A 27 5.93 -20.28 6.46
C ALA A 27 7.38 -20.74 6.28
N ASP A 28 7.67 -21.29 5.10
CA ASP A 28 8.88 -22.08 4.85
C ASP A 28 9.88 -21.37 3.93
N ALA A 29 9.81 -20.04 3.83
CA ALA A 29 10.69 -19.25 2.96
C ALA A 29 11.05 -17.89 3.55
N ALA A 30 12.31 -17.47 3.36
CA ALA A 30 12.77 -16.10 3.66
C ALA A 30 12.28 -15.05 2.64
N LEU A 31 11.40 -15.45 1.72
CA LEU A 31 10.86 -14.59 0.68
C LEU A 31 9.69 -13.77 1.24
N GLU A 32 9.86 -12.46 1.27
CA GLU A 32 8.84 -11.51 1.68
C GLU A 32 8.03 -11.05 0.47
N PHE A 33 6.71 -10.92 0.65
CA PHE A 33 5.86 -10.38 -0.40
C PHE A 33 4.75 -9.49 0.15
N ASN A 34 4.23 -8.65 -0.73
CA ASN A 34 3.05 -7.85 -0.46
C ASN A 34 2.21 -7.67 -1.74
N LEU A 35 0.89 -7.73 -1.60
CA LEU A 35 -0.07 -7.62 -2.70
C LEU A 35 -1.01 -6.45 -2.39
N THR A 36 -1.27 -5.63 -3.41
CA THR A 36 -2.28 -4.57 -3.37
C THR A 36 -3.07 -4.59 -4.67
N THR A 37 -4.34 -4.23 -4.61
CA THR A 37 -5.22 -4.14 -5.78
C THR A 37 -6.00 -2.84 -5.73
N SER A 38 -6.14 -2.15 -6.86
CA SER A 38 -6.96 -0.95 -6.96
C SER A 38 -7.60 -0.82 -8.33
N GLY A 39 -8.93 -0.90 -8.36
CA GLY A 39 -9.66 -1.05 -9.63
C GLY A 39 -9.23 -2.34 -10.32
N GLU A 40 -8.79 -2.21 -11.57
CA GLU A 40 -8.31 -3.33 -12.39
C GLU A 40 -6.79 -3.60 -12.24
N LEU A 41 -6.09 -2.80 -11.43
CA LEU A 41 -4.65 -2.95 -11.21
C LEU A 41 -4.39 -3.86 -10.00
N ALA A 42 -3.50 -4.83 -10.16
CA ALA A 42 -2.88 -5.57 -9.06
C ALA A 42 -1.36 -5.35 -9.09
N LEU A 43 -0.76 -5.07 -7.93
CA LEU A 43 0.70 -5.01 -7.79
C LEU A 43 1.15 -6.04 -6.75
N VAL A 44 2.23 -6.74 -7.08
CA VAL A 44 2.92 -7.66 -6.19
C VAL A 44 4.34 -7.16 -6.01
N ALA A 45 4.75 -6.93 -4.77
CA ALA A 45 6.15 -6.73 -4.42
C ALA A 45 6.73 -8.00 -3.82
N ILE A 46 7.96 -8.33 -4.21
CA ILE A 46 8.69 -9.52 -3.79
C ILE A 46 10.11 -9.07 -3.42
N SER A 47 10.62 -9.54 -2.28
CA SER A 47 11.90 -9.12 -1.74
C SER A 47 12.46 -10.19 -0.79
N THR A 48 13.76 -10.14 -0.52
CA THR A 48 14.41 -10.92 0.56
C THR A 48 14.34 -10.22 1.92
N THR A 49 13.71 -9.05 1.97
CA THR A 49 13.52 -8.24 3.18
C THR A 49 12.11 -7.66 3.22
N ALA A 50 11.64 -7.24 4.40
CA ALA A 50 10.29 -6.74 4.60
C ALA A 50 9.90 -5.64 3.59
N VAL A 51 8.91 -5.94 2.75
CA VAL A 51 8.43 -5.06 1.69
C VAL A 51 6.94 -4.76 1.84
N GLY A 52 6.54 -3.56 1.41
CA GLY A 52 5.15 -3.16 1.30
C GLY A 52 4.94 -2.39 0.00
N VAL A 53 3.87 -2.70 -0.71
CA VAL A 53 3.46 -2.01 -1.94
C VAL A 53 2.02 -1.57 -1.78
N ASP A 54 1.72 -0.37 -2.26
CA ASP A 54 0.37 0.18 -2.17
C ASP A 54 0.02 0.93 -3.45
N CYS A 55 -1.15 0.61 -4.01
CA CYS A 55 -1.68 1.26 -5.19
C CYS A 55 -3.09 1.76 -4.89
N GLU A 56 -3.39 2.97 -5.37
CA GLU A 56 -4.71 3.58 -5.25
C GLU A 56 -5.09 4.18 -6.60
N MET A 57 -6.24 3.75 -7.12
CA MET A 57 -6.83 4.31 -8.32
C MET A 57 -7.38 5.69 -8.02
N LEU A 58 -6.94 6.65 -8.82
CA LEU A 58 -7.26 8.05 -8.66
C LEU A 58 -8.71 8.31 -9.10
N ARG A 59 -9.64 8.37 -8.15
CA ARG A 59 -11.04 8.75 -8.44
C ARG A 59 -11.23 10.25 -8.23
N PRO A 60 -11.84 10.98 -9.17
CA PRO A 60 -12.26 12.36 -8.94
C PRO A 60 -13.38 12.39 -7.91
N GLN A 61 -13.04 12.48 -6.62
CA GLN A 61 -14.00 12.64 -5.54
C GLN A 61 -13.98 14.07 -5.01
N ARG A 62 -15.16 14.62 -4.69
CA ARG A 62 -15.29 15.95 -4.08
C ARG A 62 -14.92 16.00 -2.58
N ARG A 63 -14.72 14.85 -1.91
CA ARG A 63 -14.58 14.75 -0.45
C ARG A 63 -13.17 14.48 0.11
N TRP A 64 -12.13 14.37 -0.72
CA TRP A 64 -10.76 14.11 -0.23
C TRP A 64 -10.21 15.21 0.69
N LEU A 65 -10.70 16.44 0.56
CA LEU A 65 -10.33 17.56 1.44
C LEU A 65 -10.74 17.29 2.90
N ALA A 66 -11.91 16.71 3.15
CA ALA A 66 -12.37 16.41 4.51
C ALA A 66 -11.54 15.28 5.16
N ILE A 67 -11.18 14.27 4.37
CA ILE A 67 -10.29 13.18 4.81
C ILE A 67 -8.89 13.73 5.12
N ALA A 68 -8.35 14.59 4.24
CA ALA A 68 -7.07 15.26 4.46
C ALA A 68 -7.10 16.12 5.73
N GLN A 69 -8.19 16.85 6.03
CA GLN A 69 -8.30 17.61 7.27
C GLN A 69 -8.17 16.72 8.50
N ARG A 70 -8.88 15.60 8.55
CA ARG A 70 -8.85 14.67 9.68
C ARG A 70 -7.49 14.00 9.85
N MET A 71 -6.78 13.72 8.76
CA MET A 71 -5.45 13.09 8.81
C MET A 71 -4.30 14.05 9.15
N PHE A 72 -4.44 15.36 8.89
CA PHE A 72 -3.36 16.34 9.09
C PHE A 72 -3.60 17.39 10.19
N ALA A 73 -4.73 17.36 10.90
CA ALA A 73 -4.96 18.26 12.03
C ALA A 73 -4.27 17.76 13.33
N PRO A 74 -3.70 18.64 14.18
CA PRO A 74 -3.85 20.11 14.21
C PRO A 74 -2.58 20.88 13.83
N GLN A 75 -1.63 20.32 13.07
CA GLN A 75 -0.49 21.11 12.62
C GLN A 75 -0.82 21.81 11.30
N PRO A 76 -0.87 23.16 11.25
CA PRO A 76 -1.00 23.91 10.00
C PRO A 76 0.31 23.81 9.22
N SER A 77 0.60 22.62 8.71
CA SER A 77 1.78 22.38 7.91
C SER A 77 1.62 23.15 6.60
N ARG A 78 2.73 23.70 6.06
CA ARG A 78 2.83 24.31 4.71
C ARG A 78 2.11 23.52 3.60
N HIS A 79 1.84 22.24 3.85
CA HIS A 79 1.14 21.31 2.98
C HIS A 79 -0.36 21.56 2.85
N TRP A 80 -1.03 22.03 3.92
CA TRP A 80 -2.46 22.34 3.88
C TRP A 80 -2.78 23.39 2.80
N LYS A 81 -1.94 24.43 2.70
CA LYS A 81 -2.06 25.46 1.65
C LYS A 81 -1.89 24.91 0.23
N ARG A 82 -1.09 23.86 0.04
CA ARG A 82 -0.89 23.19 -1.28
C ARG A 82 -2.02 22.25 -1.64
N LEU A 83 -2.69 21.65 -0.66
CA LEU A 83 -3.86 20.79 -0.85
C LEU A 83 -5.11 21.57 -1.29
N ARG A 84 -5.17 22.90 -1.12
CA ARG A 84 -6.34 23.69 -1.55
C ARG A 84 -6.37 24.03 -3.05
N LYS A 85 -5.33 23.67 -3.81
CA LYS A 85 -5.27 23.87 -5.27
C LYS A 85 -6.00 22.73 -6.00
N PRO A 86 -6.48 22.93 -7.24
CA PRO A 86 -7.10 21.87 -8.05
C PRO A 86 -6.23 20.62 -8.23
N SER A 87 -4.90 20.77 -8.18
CA SER A 87 -3.90 19.69 -8.23
C SER A 87 -3.48 19.14 -6.86
N GLY A 88 -4.06 19.65 -5.77
CA GLY A 88 -3.70 19.31 -4.39
C GLY A 88 -3.94 17.84 -4.06
N TRP A 89 -4.90 17.18 -4.70
CA TRP A 89 -5.24 15.78 -4.47
C TRP A 89 -4.09 14.83 -4.83
N ARG A 90 -3.28 15.14 -5.86
CA ARG A 90 -2.07 14.36 -6.21
C ARG A 90 -1.01 14.44 -5.11
N CYS A 91 -0.90 15.59 -4.44
CA CYS A 91 0.00 15.77 -3.31
C CYS A 91 -0.46 15.02 -2.06
N PHE A 92 -1.78 14.84 -1.87
CA PHE A 92 -2.35 14.07 -0.78
C PHE A 92 -1.98 12.59 -0.86
N ILE A 93 -2.24 11.94 -1.99
CA ILE A 93 -2.00 10.51 -2.21
C ILE A 93 -0.51 10.17 -2.12
N ARG A 94 0.37 11.05 -2.61
CA ARG A 94 1.82 10.86 -2.48
C ARG A 94 2.30 10.84 -1.01
N ARG A 95 1.51 11.39 -0.08
CA ARG A 95 1.90 11.57 1.33
C ARG A 95 1.21 10.65 2.31
N GLY A 96 -0.04 10.25 2.04
CA GLY A 96 -0.70 9.18 2.82
C GLY A 96 0.16 7.91 2.89
N ARG A 97 0.88 7.61 1.79
CA ARG A 97 1.84 6.49 1.66
C ARG A 97 3.04 6.51 2.62
N ARG A 98 3.35 7.63 3.30
CA ARG A 98 4.49 7.72 4.24
C ARG A 98 4.09 7.49 5.70
N TRP A 99 2.79 7.53 6.04
CA TRP A 99 2.32 7.56 7.43
C TRP A 99 1.71 6.25 7.95
N ARG A 100 1.42 5.25 7.09
CA ARG A 100 1.06 3.87 7.52
C ARG A 100 2.30 3.03 7.89
N ARG A 101 3.29 3.64 8.54
CA ARG A 101 4.40 2.97 9.23
C ARG A 101 4.48 3.56 10.63
N ARG A 102 3.51 3.21 11.46
CA ARG A 102 3.59 3.25 12.92
C ARG A 102 2.86 2.03 13.44
#